data_AF-A0A932TSR9-F1
#
_entry.id   AF-A0A932TSR9-F1
#
_cell.length_a   1.000
_cell.length_b   1.000
_cell.length_c   1.000
_cell.angle_alpha   90.00
_cell.angle_beta   90.00
_cell.angle_gamma   90.00
#
_symmetry.space_group_name_H-M   'P 1'
#
loop_
_entity.id
_entity.type
_entity.pdbx_description
1 polymer ?
#
loop_
_entity_poly.entity_id
_entity_poly.type
_entity_poly.pdbx_seq_one_letter_code
_entity_poly.pdbx_strand_id
1 'polypeptide(L)'
;MGEEMTREARRFVSFEPAGDGFVGFASIELAVAGDEDPEVTLRQAVAAYSRSVAEMRSLMGRIAAARQQGRVPARLVWDLGDSAFRLDAVLSDLGLQLDGLYAHLCRDLGVKRKWLEKALTFRRHAPDAGLVATSLNWGQFAKGTRRAARALCRRASE
;
A
#
# COMPACT_ATOMS: atom_id res chain seq x y z
N MET A 1 -25.37 -20.53 -23.08
CA MET A 1 -25.19 -19.11 -22.73
C MET A 1 -23.86 -19.07 -22.00
N GLY A 2 -22.79 -18.83 -22.76
CA GLY A 2 -21.43 -18.98 -22.26
C GLY A 2 -21.08 -17.82 -21.36
N GLU A 3 -20.59 -18.11 -20.16
CA GLU A 3 -19.84 -17.16 -19.37
C GLU A 3 -18.54 -16.86 -20.14
N GLU A 4 -18.58 -15.87 -21.03
CA GLU A 4 -17.40 -15.08 -21.35
C GLU A 4 -17.05 -14.30 -20.09
N MET A 5 -16.39 -14.98 -19.15
CA MET A 5 -15.46 -14.32 -18.26
C MET A 5 -14.42 -13.68 -19.16
N THR A 6 -14.64 -12.43 -19.55
CA THR A 6 -13.58 -11.55 -19.99
C THR A 6 -12.49 -11.63 -18.92
N ARG A 7 -11.44 -12.40 -19.21
CA ARG A 7 -10.14 -12.20 -18.57
C ARG A 7 -9.76 -10.78 -18.96
N GLU A 8 -10.17 -9.79 -18.17
CA GLU A 8 -9.51 -8.50 -18.19
C GLU A 8 -8.02 -8.82 -18.03
N ALA A 9 -7.28 -8.66 -19.13
CA ALA A 9 -5.86 -8.90 -19.14
C ALA A 9 -5.26 -7.94 -18.12
N ARG A 10 -4.84 -8.47 -16.97
CA ARG A 10 -4.24 -7.67 -15.90
C ARG A 10 -2.97 -7.04 -16.47
N ARG A 11 -2.98 -5.72 -16.60
CA ARG A 11 -1.84 -4.94 -17.09
C ARG A 11 -0.94 -4.68 -15.91
N PHE A 12 0.32 -5.06 -16.02
CA PHE A 12 1.27 -4.93 -14.92
C PHE A 12 2.14 -3.69 -15.11
N VAL A 13 2.44 -3.02 -13.99
CA VAL A 13 3.44 -1.95 -13.95
C VAL A 13 4.49 -2.22 -12.89
N SER A 14 5.70 -1.76 -13.16
CA SER A 14 6.83 -1.75 -12.24
C SER A 14 7.41 -0.34 -12.21
N PHE A 15 8.01 0.04 -11.09
CA PHE A 15 8.65 1.33 -10.92
C PHE A 15 10.10 1.13 -10.46
N GLU A 16 11.03 1.91 -10.99
CA GLU A 16 12.42 1.93 -10.52
C GLU A 16 12.84 3.34 -10.10
N PRO A 17 13.66 3.49 -9.04
CA PRO A 17 14.18 4.80 -8.65
C PRO A 17 15.06 5.37 -9.77
N ALA A 18 14.85 6.64 -10.10
CA ALA A 18 15.67 7.36 -11.07
C ALA A 18 15.86 8.80 -10.58
N GLY A 19 17.09 9.13 -10.18
CA GLY A 19 17.39 10.42 -9.55
C GLY A 19 16.55 10.64 -8.30
N ASP A 20 15.78 11.72 -8.30
CA ASP A 20 14.86 12.17 -7.26
C ASP A 20 13.42 11.61 -7.41
N GLY A 21 13.16 10.82 -8.46
CA GLY A 21 11.84 10.27 -8.76
C GLY A 21 11.84 8.78 -9.10
N PHE A 22 10.88 8.40 -9.94
CA PHE A 22 10.70 7.03 -10.42
C PHE A 22 10.48 7.03 -11.93
N VAL A 23 11.00 5.99 -12.59
CA VAL A 23 10.62 5.62 -13.95
C VAL A 23 9.65 4.46 -13.87
N GLY A 24 8.59 4.51 -14.68
CA GLY A 24 7.59 3.46 -14.79
C GLY A 24 7.89 2.54 -15.98
N PHE A 25 7.62 1.26 -15.80
CA PHE A 25 7.67 0.23 -16.81
C PHE A 25 6.31 -0.45 -16.85
N ALA A 26 5.82 -0.75 -18.05
CA ALA A 26 4.56 -1.44 -18.23
C ALA A 26 4.74 -2.73 -19.03
N SER A 27 3.85 -3.68 -18.79
CA SER A 27 3.78 -4.89 -19.58
C SER A 27 3.31 -4.59 -21.02
N ILE A 28 3.64 -5.48 -21.97
CA ILE A 28 3.31 -5.30 -23.39
C ILE A 28 1.79 -5.18 -23.58
N GLU A 29 1.00 -5.85 -22.74
CA GLU A 29 -0.46 -5.78 -22.75
C GLU A 29 -0.99 -4.35 -22.56
N LEU A 30 -0.28 -3.48 -21.82
CA LEU A 30 -0.65 -2.05 -21.74
C LEU A 30 -0.41 -1.32 -23.06
N ALA A 31 0.67 -1.66 -23.78
CA ALA A 31 1.04 -1.02 -25.03
C ALA A 31 0.14 -1.43 -26.21
N VAL A 32 -0.49 -2.60 -26.13
CA VAL A 32 -1.32 -3.19 -27.20
C VAL A 32 -2.82 -3.01 -26.92
N ALA A 33 -3.21 -2.68 -25.69
CA ALA A 33 -4.60 -2.45 -25.33
C ALA A 33 -5.07 -1.04 -25.74
N GLY A 34 -6.24 -0.97 -26.40
CA GLY A 34 -6.75 0.23 -27.07
C GLY A 34 -7.24 1.39 -26.19
N ASP A 35 -7.85 2.35 -26.90
CA ASP A 35 -8.46 3.66 -26.57
C ASP A 35 -7.68 4.68 -25.74
N GLU A 36 -6.94 4.28 -24.70
CA GLU A 36 -6.14 5.22 -23.89
C GLU A 36 -4.67 5.22 -24.31
N ASP A 37 -4.06 6.41 -24.34
CA ASP A 37 -2.64 6.58 -24.63
C ASP A 37 -1.79 5.93 -23.50
N PRO A 38 -1.05 4.84 -23.78
CA PRO A 38 -0.26 4.13 -22.76
C PRO A 38 0.77 5.03 -22.07
N GLU A 39 1.28 6.06 -22.75
CA GLU A 39 2.23 7.00 -22.17
C GLU A 39 1.55 7.90 -21.15
N VAL A 40 0.31 8.31 -21.39
CA VAL A 40 -0.49 9.10 -20.43
C VAL A 40 -0.78 8.27 -19.18
N THR A 41 -1.29 7.05 -19.36
CA THR A 41 -1.60 6.13 -18.25
C THR A 41 -0.35 5.82 -17.42
N LEU A 42 0.79 5.57 -18.07
CA LEU A 42 2.05 5.31 -17.37
C LEU A 42 2.54 6.54 -16.59
N ARG A 43 2.44 7.74 -17.15
CA ARG A 43 2.79 8.99 -16.44
C ARG A 43 1.91 9.21 -15.21
N GLN A 44 0.61 8.95 -15.32
CA GLN A 44 -0.31 9.01 -14.18
C GLN A 44 0.05 8.00 -13.10
N ALA A 45 0.39 6.77 -13.49
CA ALA A 45 0.82 5.71 -12.58
C ALA A 45 2.11 6.08 -11.84
N VAL A 46 3.12 6.62 -12.55
CA VAL A 46 4.37 7.11 -11.94
C VAL A 46 4.10 8.24 -10.94
N ALA A 47 3.24 9.19 -11.29
CA ALA A 47 2.88 10.29 -10.40
C ALA A 47 2.15 9.79 -9.14
N ALA A 48 1.23 8.84 -9.29
CA ALA A 48 0.55 8.20 -8.16
C ALA A 48 1.55 7.47 -7.25
N TYR A 49 2.40 6.61 -7.83
CA TYR A 49 3.42 5.87 -7.11
C TYR A 49 4.37 6.78 -6.34
N SER A 50 4.89 7.83 -7.00
CA SER A 50 5.82 8.80 -6.41
C SER A 50 5.21 9.51 -5.20
N ARG A 51 3.97 9.99 -5.33
CA ARG A 51 3.25 10.65 -4.21
C ARG A 51 3.03 9.67 -3.05
N SER A 52 2.58 8.45 -3.33
CA SER A 52 2.34 7.44 -2.29
C SER A 52 3.63 7.04 -1.57
N VAL A 53 4.73 6.84 -2.28
CA VAL A 53 6.04 6.54 -1.66
C VAL A 53 6.51 7.72 -0.81
N ALA A 54 6.37 8.95 -1.26
CA ALA A 54 6.71 10.14 -0.48
C ALA A 54 5.89 10.22 0.83
N GLU A 55 4.57 9.99 0.76
CA GLU A 55 3.71 9.92 1.93
C GLU A 55 4.16 8.81 2.90
N MET A 56 4.36 7.60 2.39
CA MET A 56 4.79 6.46 3.19
C MET A 56 6.16 6.68 3.84
N ARG A 57 7.11 7.33 3.13
CA ARG A 57 8.41 7.73 3.71
C ARG A 57 8.23 8.73 4.86
N SER A 58 7.34 9.69 4.73
CA SER A 58 7.01 10.62 5.82
C SER A 58 6.41 9.89 7.04
N LEU A 59 5.49 8.95 6.82
CA LEU A 59 4.95 8.09 7.87
C LEU A 59 6.04 7.24 8.54
N MET A 60 6.96 6.67 7.76
CA MET A 60 8.11 5.94 8.28
C MET A 60 9.01 6.81 9.16
N GLY A 61 9.26 8.06 8.76
CA GLY A 61 9.98 9.04 9.58
C GLY A 61 9.29 9.30 10.93
N ARG A 62 7.96 9.49 10.91
CA ARG A 62 7.16 9.66 12.15
C ARG A 62 7.18 8.41 13.03
N ILE A 63 7.09 7.21 12.44
CA ILE A 63 7.19 5.93 13.16
C ILE A 63 8.58 5.78 13.80
N ALA A 64 9.64 6.14 13.08
CA ALA A 64 11.01 6.09 13.59
C ALA A 64 11.19 7.06 14.77
N ALA A 65 10.72 8.31 14.65
CA ALA A 65 10.75 9.29 15.73
C ALA A 65 9.98 8.82 16.97
N ALA A 66 8.76 8.29 16.79
CA ALA A 66 7.95 7.74 17.87
C ALA A 66 8.64 6.53 18.55
N ARG A 67 9.36 5.70 17.78
CA ARG A 67 10.14 4.59 18.34
C ARG A 67 11.27 5.08 19.24
N GLN A 68 11.94 6.17 18.91
CA GLN A 68 12.97 6.78 19.78
C GLN A 68 12.38 7.31 21.10
N GLN A 69 11.09 7.68 21.09
CA GLN A 69 10.34 8.07 22.29
C GLN A 69 9.79 6.86 23.08
N GLY A 70 10.11 5.62 22.67
CA GLY A 70 9.72 4.39 23.36
C GLY A 70 8.30 3.89 23.05
N ARG A 71 7.53 4.58 22.21
CA ARG A 71 6.15 4.23 21.92
C ARG A 71 5.76 4.56 20.50
N VAL A 72 5.30 3.55 19.74
CA VAL A 72 4.81 3.74 18.37
C VAL A 72 3.28 3.72 18.38
N PRO A 73 2.60 4.83 18.05
CA PRO A 73 1.15 4.82 17.89
C PRO A 73 0.70 3.78 16.86
N ALA A 74 -0.27 2.94 17.21
CA ALA A 74 -0.83 1.95 16.29
C ALA A 74 -1.43 2.63 15.04
N ARG A 75 -2.00 3.83 15.21
CA ARG A 75 -2.57 4.62 14.13
C ARG A 75 -1.56 4.95 13.02
N LEU A 76 -0.31 5.28 13.36
CA LEU A 76 0.72 5.54 12.33
C LEU A 76 1.04 4.31 11.48
N VAL A 77 1.06 3.12 12.10
CA VAL A 77 1.29 1.86 11.39
C VAL A 77 0.08 1.50 10.53
N TRP A 78 -1.13 1.82 11.01
CA TRP A 78 -2.36 1.70 10.23
C TRP A 78 -2.34 2.63 9.01
N ASP A 79 -2.02 3.91 9.19
CA ASP A 79 -1.98 4.92 8.13
C ASP A 79 -0.98 4.52 7.03
N LEU A 80 0.15 3.92 7.41
CA LEU A 80 1.11 3.35 6.44
C LEU A 80 0.47 2.23 5.63
N GLY A 81 -0.23 1.31 6.30
CA GLY A 81 -0.94 0.23 5.64
C GLY A 81 -2.01 0.78 4.70
N ASP A 82 -2.73 1.81 5.11
CA ASP A 82 -3.79 2.43 4.32
C ASP A 82 -3.26 3.13 3.08
N SER A 83 -2.16 3.88 3.20
CA SER A 83 -1.50 4.53 2.05
C SER A 83 -1.11 3.52 0.96
N ALA A 84 -0.61 2.34 1.34
CA ALA A 84 -0.31 1.27 0.38
C ALA A 84 -1.56 0.69 -0.32
N PHE A 85 -2.70 0.59 0.38
CA PHE A 85 -3.95 0.17 -0.25
C PHE A 85 -4.57 1.27 -1.12
N ARG A 86 -4.40 2.54 -0.76
CA ARG A 86 -4.83 3.65 -1.64
C ARG A 86 -4.01 3.69 -2.93
N LEU A 87 -2.70 3.41 -2.85
CA LEU A 87 -1.87 3.24 -4.04
C LEU A 87 -2.42 2.10 -4.93
N ASP A 88 -2.69 0.94 -4.35
CA ASP A 88 -3.25 -0.21 -5.07
C ASP A 88 -4.60 0.12 -5.73
N ALA A 89 -5.48 0.84 -5.03
CA ALA A 89 -6.74 1.31 -5.58
C ALA A 89 -6.55 2.30 -6.74
N VAL A 90 -5.68 3.30 -6.59
CA VAL A 90 -5.40 4.27 -7.66
C VAL A 90 -4.82 3.60 -8.90
N LEU A 91 -3.93 2.61 -8.74
CA LEU A 91 -3.42 1.84 -9.88
C LEU A 91 -4.53 0.99 -10.51
N SER A 92 -5.39 0.37 -9.69
CA SER A 92 -6.52 -0.41 -10.17
C SER A 92 -7.52 0.43 -10.97
N ASP A 93 -7.76 1.68 -10.55
CA ASP A 93 -8.62 2.64 -11.27
C ASP A 93 -8.03 3.02 -12.65
N LEU A 94 -6.71 2.91 -12.81
CA LEU A 94 -6.01 3.06 -14.10
C LEU A 94 -5.96 1.75 -14.91
N GLY A 95 -6.63 0.69 -14.45
CA GLY A 95 -6.56 -0.64 -15.05
C GLY A 95 -5.19 -1.31 -14.90
N LEU A 96 -4.39 -0.88 -13.92
CA LEU A 96 -3.02 -1.33 -13.68
C LEU A 96 -2.91 -2.12 -12.38
N GLN A 97 -1.95 -3.05 -12.35
CA GLN A 97 -1.55 -3.76 -11.14
C GLN A 97 -0.03 -3.65 -10.95
N LEU A 98 0.40 -3.34 -9.73
CA LEU A 98 1.82 -3.32 -9.40
C LEU A 98 2.41 -4.73 -9.39
N ASP A 99 3.47 -4.97 -10.16
CA ASP A 99 4.19 -6.23 -10.20
C ASP A 99 5.05 -6.42 -8.94
N GLY A 100 4.44 -7.00 -7.90
CA GLY A 100 5.13 -7.28 -6.64
C GLY A 100 5.16 -6.09 -5.67
N LEU A 101 3.99 -5.67 -5.19
CA LEU A 101 3.79 -4.62 -4.17
C LEU A 101 4.83 -4.66 -3.03
N TYR A 102 5.08 -5.83 -2.44
CA TYR A 102 6.05 -5.96 -1.35
C TYR A 102 7.47 -5.65 -1.77
N ALA A 103 7.90 -6.08 -2.96
CA ALA A 103 9.27 -5.86 -3.42
C ALA A 103 9.54 -4.37 -3.62
N HIS A 104 8.65 -3.70 -4.34
CA HIS A 104 8.64 -2.26 -4.55
C HIS A 104 8.70 -1.47 -3.25
N LEU A 105 7.72 -1.67 -2.36
CA LEU A 105 7.65 -0.91 -1.12
C LEU A 105 8.78 -1.24 -0.14
N CYS A 106 9.28 -2.48 -0.09
CA CYS A 106 10.43 -2.80 0.76
C CYS A 106 11.69 -2.08 0.29
N ARG A 107 11.95 -2.07 -1.02
CA ARG A 107 13.07 -1.34 -1.63
C ARG A 107 12.95 0.15 -1.35
N ASP A 108 11.80 0.75 -1.66
CA ASP A 108 11.66 2.20 -1.70
C ASP A 108 11.44 2.85 -0.33
N LEU A 109 10.94 2.08 0.64
CA LEU A 109 10.80 2.53 2.03
C LEU A 109 11.96 2.07 2.92
N GLY A 110 12.84 1.20 2.43
CA GLY A 110 13.97 0.66 3.21
C GLY A 110 13.53 -0.20 4.40
N VAL A 111 12.42 -0.93 4.27
CA VAL A 111 11.84 -1.72 5.37
C VAL A 111 11.92 -3.22 5.13
N LYS A 112 11.98 -3.99 6.21
CA LYS A 112 11.91 -5.46 6.14
C LYS A 112 10.51 -5.89 5.72
N ARG A 113 10.43 -6.84 4.77
CA ARG A 113 9.16 -7.41 4.28
C ARG A 113 8.18 -7.82 5.38
N LYS A 114 8.65 -8.58 6.38
CA LYS A 114 7.83 -9.02 7.51
C LYS A 114 7.19 -7.87 8.31
N TRP A 115 7.84 -6.71 8.34
CA TRP A 115 7.30 -5.53 9.03
C TRP A 115 6.20 -4.86 8.19
N LEU A 116 6.43 -4.69 6.88
CA LEU A 116 5.42 -4.20 5.94
C LEU A 116 4.19 -5.12 5.89
N GLU A 117 4.40 -6.44 5.83
CA GLU A 117 3.32 -7.45 5.90
C GLU A 117 2.43 -7.27 7.14
N LYS A 118 3.02 -6.92 8.29
CA LYS A 118 2.24 -6.63 9.50
C LYS A 118 1.43 -5.35 9.38
N ALA A 119 2.00 -4.27 8.84
CA ALA A 119 1.26 -3.03 8.61
C ALA A 119 0.06 -3.25 7.67
N LEU A 120 0.28 -3.92 6.54
CA LEU A 120 -0.78 -4.27 5.59
C LEU A 120 -1.82 -5.22 6.20
N THR A 121 -1.38 -6.22 6.97
CA THR A 121 -2.28 -7.14 7.68
C THR A 121 -3.12 -6.41 8.73
N PHE A 122 -2.53 -5.44 9.43
CA PHE A 122 -3.22 -4.66 10.43
C PHE A 122 -4.36 -3.87 9.81
N ARG A 123 -4.07 -3.06 8.78
CA ARG A 123 -5.09 -2.31 8.03
C ARG A 123 -6.15 -3.22 7.41
N ARG A 124 -5.74 -4.34 6.79
CA ARG A 124 -6.69 -5.30 6.18
C ARG A 124 -7.72 -5.85 7.16
N HIS A 125 -7.36 -5.99 8.44
CA HIS A 125 -8.25 -6.57 9.46
C HIS A 125 -8.80 -5.55 10.46
N ALA A 126 -8.52 -4.27 10.25
CA ALA A 126 -9.14 -3.14 10.91
C ALA A 126 -9.38 -2.07 9.84
N PRO A 127 -10.38 -2.23 8.95
CA PRO A 127 -10.48 -1.43 7.73
C PRO A 127 -10.87 0.03 7.99
N ASP A 128 -11.53 0.31 9.12
CA ASP A 128 -11.90 1.66 9.50
C ASP A 128 -10.84 2.27 10.42
N ALA A 129 -10.39 3.47 10.04
CA ALA A 129 -9.45 4.25 10.80
C ALA A 129 -10.01 4.64 12.18
N GLY A 130 -11.31 4.89 12.29
CA GLY A 130 -12.00 5.25 13.54
C GLY A 130 -11.83 4.21 14.65
N LEU A 131 -11.62 2.95 14.29
CA LEU A 131 -11.35 1.85 15.22
C LEU A 131 -9.97 1.94 15.87
N VAL A 132 -9.02 2.61 15.22
CA VAL A 132 -7.62 2.70 15.66
C VAL A 132 -7.37 4.04 16.34
N ALA A 133 -7.73 4.11 17.62
CA ALA A 133 -7.47 5.29 18.45
C ALA A 133 -5.96 5.62 18.51
N THR A 134 -5.64 6.92 18.53
CA THR A 134 -4.26 7.43 18.60
C THR A 134 -3.54 7.02 19.90
N SER A 135 -4.32 6.75 20.96
CA SER A 135 -3.85 6.26 22.25
C SER A 135 -3.53 4.75 22.27
N LEU A 136 -3.66 4.03 21.16
CA LEU A 136 -3.26 2.62 21.07
C LEU A 136 -1.77 2.50 20.72
N ASN A 137 -1.08 1.52 21.31
CA ASN A 137 0.34 1.27 21.05
C ASN A 137 0.52 0.09 20.08
N TRP A 138 1.34 0.26 19.05
CA TRP A 138 1.65 -0.78 18.07
C TRP A 138 2.20 -2.06 18.71
N GLY A 139 2.91 -1.95 19.84
CA GLY A 139 3.40 -3.11 20.60
C GLY A 139 2.31 -4.15 20.93
N GLN A 140 1.07 -3.70 21.13
CA GLN A 140 -0.10 -4.55 21.41
C GLN A 140 -0.54 -5.38 20.19
N PHE A 141 -0.23 -4.90 18.98
CA PHE A 141 -0.62 -5.51 17.70
C PHE A 141 0.55 -6.20 16.99
N ALA A 142 1.79 -5.95 17.42
CA ALA A 142 2.98 -6.46 16.76
C ALA A 142 3.08 -8.00 16.81
N LYS A 143 2.57 -8.65 17.87
CA LYS A 143 2.49 -10.11 18.00
C LYS A 143 1.07 -10.56 17.70
N GLY A 144 0.92 -11.48 16.73
CA GLY A 144 -0.41 -11.96 16.33
C GLY A 144 -1.30 -10.89 15.70
N THR A 145 -0.73 -10.02 14.87
CA THR A 145 -1.37 -8.81 14.29
C THR A 145 -2.79 -9.05 13.78
N ARG A 146 -3.02 -10.11 12.99
CA ARG A 146 -4.37 -10.48 12.52
C ARG A 146 -5.36 -10.68 13.66
N ARG A 147 -4.99 -11.43 14.69
CA ARG A 147 -5.86 -11.74 15.84
C ARG A 147 -6.16 -10.46 16.63
N ALA A 148 -5.15 -9.62 16.87
CA ALA A 148 -5.30 -8.37 17.59
C ALA A 148 -6.20 -7.37 16.82
N ALA A 149 -6.01 -7.23 15.51
CA ALA A 149 -6.83 -6.37 14.65
C ALA A 149 -8.31 -6.80 14.65
N ARG A 150 -8.57 -8.10 14.51
CA ARG A 150 -9.94 -8.64 14.56
C ARG A 150 -10.58 -8.49 15.94
N ALA A 151 -9.79 -8.56 17.01
CA ALA A 151 -10.29 -8.32 18.36
C ALA A 151 -10.67 -6.85 18.56
N LEU A 152 -9.88 -5.92 18.01
CA LEU A 152 -10.21 -4.49 18.00
C LEU A 152 -11.56 -4.22 17.34
N CYS A 153 -11.80 -4.80 16.16
CA CYS A 153 -13.08 -4.62 15.46
C CYS A 153 -14.28 -5.14 16.25
N ARG A 154 -14.15 -6.31 16.88
CA ARG A 154 -15.25 -6.91 17.66
C ARG A 154 -15.69 -6.03 18.83
N ARG A 155 -14.72 -5.44 19.55
CA ARG A 155 -14.98 -4.57 20.71
C ARG A 155 -15.65 -3.24 20.35
N ALA A 156 -15.63 -2.84 19.07
CA ALA A 156 -16.28 -1.63 18.61
C ALA A 156 -17.71 -1.88 18.09
N SER A 157 -18.13 -3.15 18.00
CA SER A 157 -19.48 -3.56 17.62
C SER A 157 -20.35 -3.93 18.82
N GLU A 158 -19.79 -3.83 20.03
CA GLU A 158 -20.45 -4.02 21.33
C GLU A 158 -20.76 -2.64 21.93
#